data_AF-A0A3D6EQL0-F1
#
_entry.id   AF-A0A3D6EQL0-F1
#
_cell.length_a   1.000
_cell.length_b   1.000
_cell.length_c   1.000
_cell.angle_alpha   90.00
_cell.angle_beta   90.00
_cell.angle_gamma   90.00
#
_symmetry.space_group_name_H-M   'P 1'
#
loop_
_entity.id
_entity.type
_entity.pdbx_description
1 polymer ?
#
loop_
_entity_poly.entity_id
_entity_poly.type
_entity_poly.pdbx_seq_one_letter_code
_entity_poly.pdbx_strand_id
1 'polypeptide(L)'
;MTVYILYSLKVDRYYVGQTEDLIVRLNQHNNKDLPYSYSKIADDWTIFYTMECTSRKQAVNIENHIKRMKSRKYIENLKRYPEIAEKLKVKYP
;
A
#
# COMPACT_ATOMS: atom_id res chain seq x y z
N MET A 1 12.08 -3.16 3.69
CA MET A 1 11.13 -2.08 3.32
C MET A 1 9.92 -2.72 2.68
N THR A 2 8.70 -2.32 3.02
CA THR A 2 7.48 -2.99 2.57
C THR A 2 6.51 -2.00 1.95
N VAL A 3 6.09 -2.24 0.71
CA VAL A 3 4.96 -1.54 0.08
C VAL A 3 3.68 -2.23 0.55
N TYR A 4 2.71 -1.44 0.99
CA TYR A 4 1.44 -1.94 1.50
C TYR A 4 0.27 -1.23 0.86
N ILE A 5 -0.84 -1.95 0.79
CA ILE A 5 -2.14 -1.45 0.39
C ILE A 5 -3.10 -1.73 1.54
N LEU A 6 -3.68 -0.66 2.08
CA LEU A 6 -4.77 -0.75 3.04
C LEU A 6 -6.10 -0.55 2.33
N TYR A 7 -7.15 -1.15 2.87
CA TYR A 7 -8.53 -0.94 2.43
C TYR A 7 -9.39 -0.60 3.64
N SER A 8 -10.24 0.41 3.47
CA SER A 8 -11.33 0.72 4.41
C SER A 8 -12.64 0.31 3.77
N LEU A 9 -13.43 -0.47 4.50
CA LEU A 9 -14.77 -0.87 4.07
C LEU A 9 -15.74 0.31 4.21
N LYS A 10 -15.62 1.11 5.28
CA LYS A 10 -16.51 2.25 5.55
C LYS A 10 -16.50 3.30 4.45
N VAL A 11 -15.33 3.61 3.89
CA VAL A 11 -15.22 4.63 2.82
C VAL A 11 -15.01 4.04 1.43
N ASP A 12 -14.92 2.71 1.31
CA ASP A 12 -14.61 1.97 0.08
C ASP A 12 -13.40 2.56 -0.67
N ARG A 13 -12.31 2.80 0.06
CA ARG A 13 -11.07 3.36 -0.51
C ARG A 13 -9.86 2.53 -0.18
N TYR A 14 -8.93 2.53 -1.14
CA TYR A 14 -7.60 2.00 -0.98
C TYR A 14 -6.62 3.11 -0.60
N TYR A 15 -5.69 2.79 0.29
CA TYR A 15 -4.53 3.61 0.60
C TYR A 15 -3.27 2.83 0.25
N VAL A 16 -2.36 3.45 -0.50
CA VAL A 16 -1.09 2.82 -0.91
C VAL A 16 0.04 3.60 -0.25
N GLY A 17 0.96 2.88 0.40
CA GLY A 17 2.12 3.47 1.04
C GLY A 17 3.28 2.49 1.14
N GLN A 18 4.38 2.94 1.74
CA GLN A 18 5.51 2.10 2.08
C GLN A 18 5.97 2.39 3.51
N THR A 19 6.53 1.39 4.18
CA THR A 19 7.04 1.52 5.55
C THR A 19 8.04 0.42 5.87
N GLU A 20 8.85 0.64 6.91
CA GLU A 20 9.74 -0.36 7.47
C GLU A 20 8.99 -1.28 8.45
N ASP A 21 8.00 -0.74 9.18
CA ASP A 21 7.17 -1.48 10.14
C ASP A 21 5.68 -1.31 9.82
N LEU A 22 5.08 -2.37 9.28
CA LEU A 22 3.68 -2.37 8.85
C LEU A 22 2.70 -2.33 10.02
N ILE A 23 3.02 -2.98 11.14
CA ILE A 23 2.11 -3.11 12.28
C ILE A 23 2.00 -1.76 12.97
N VAL A 24 3.14 -1.11 13.24
CA VAL A 24 3.17 0.23 13.82
C VAL A 24 2.43 1.21 12.90
N ARG A 25 2.66 1.13 11.59
CA ARG A 25 2.00 2.00 10.61
C ARG A 25 0.49 1.80 10.55
N LEU A 26 0.01 0.56 10.60
CA LEU A 26 -1.42 0.26 10.61
C LEU A 26 -2.11 0.84 11.83
N ASN A 27 -1.49 0.68 13.01
CA ASN A 27 -2.00 1.27 14.25
C ASN A 27 -2.07 2.79 14.16
N GLN A 28 -1.05 3.46 13.62
CA GLN A 28 -1.05 4.90 13.39
C GLN A 28 -2.21 5.37 12.50
N HIS A 29 -2.55 4.59 11.47
CA HIS A 29 -3.68 4.90 10.59
C HIS A 29 -5.02 4.76 11.32
N ASN A 30 -5.22 3.68 12.09
CA ASN A 30 -6.49 3.43 12.78
C ASN A 30 -6.69 4.33 14.01
N ASN A 31 -5.61 4.72 14.70
CA ASN A 31 -5.66 5.62 15.84
C ASN A 31 -5.74 7.11 15.45
N LYS A 32 -5.67 7.43 14.15
CA LYS A 32 -5.66 8.81 13.62
C LYS A 32 -4.50 9.65 14.17
N ASP A 33 -3.37 9.01 14.47
CA ASP A 33 -2.16 9.64 15.03
C ASP A 33 -1.55 10.70 14.08
N LEU A 34 -1.97 10.72 12.81
CA LEU A 34 -1.56 11.68 11.79
C LEU A 34 -2.72 12.62 11.40
N PRO A 35 -2.98 13.70 12.16
CA PRO A 35 -4.18 14.54 12.02
C PRO A 35 -4.28 15.29 10.68
N TYR A 36 -3.17 15.44 9.96
CA TYR A 36 -3.11 16.08 8.64
C TYR A 36 -2.98 15.08 7.47
N SER A 37 -2.97 13.78 7.76
CA SER A 37 -2.87 12.75 6.72
C SER A 37 -4.21 12.47 6.05
N TYR A 38 -4.18 12.18 4.74
CA TYR A 38 -5.36 11.72 3.98
C TYR A 38 -6.02 10.48 4.62
N SER A 39 -5.23 9.62 5.27
CA SER A 39 -5.76 8.40 5.90
C SER A 39 -6.72 8.64 7.07
N LYS A 40 -6.84 9.86 7.60
CA LYS A 40 -7.79 10.19 8.67
C LYS A 40 -9.27 10.04 8.30
N ILE A 41 -9.56 9.89 7.01
CA ILE A 41 -10.93 9.71 6.49
C ILE A 41 -11.60 8.43 6.98
N ALA A 42 -10.82 7.47 7.51
CA ALA A 42 -11.30 6.19 8.01
C ALA A 42 -10.47 5.74 9.23
N ASP A 43 -11.05 4.85 10.03
CA ASP A 43 -10.46 4.21 11.21
C ASP A 43 -10.54 2.68 11.18
N ASP A 44 -11.06 2.12 10.10
CA ASP A 44 -11.21 0.70 9.84
C ASP A 44 -10.22 0.21 8.76
N TRP A 45 -9.03 0.80 8.70
CA TRP A 45 -8.03 0.35 7.73
C TRP A 45 -7.61 -1.08 8.04
N THR A 46 -7.68 -1.92 7.02
CA THR A 46 -7.24 -3.32 7.05
C THR A 46 -6.18 -3.56 5.99
N ILE A 47 -5.26 -4.49 6.24
CA ILE A 47 -4.23 -4.87 5.27
C ILE A 47 -4.90 -5.62 4.12
N PHE A 48 -4.87 -5.03 2.93
CA PHE A 48 -5.40 -5.65 1.72
C PHE A 48 -4.32 -6.47 1.01
N TYR A 49 -3.12 -5.89 0.88
CA TYR A 49 -1.98 -6.48 0.18
C TYR A 49 -0.65 -5.90 0.68
N THR A 50 0.41 -6.70 0.65
CA THR A 50 1.76 -6.28 1.03
C THR A 50 2.79 -6.89 0.07
N MET A 51 3.91 -6.18 -0.08
CA MET A 51 5.01 -6.60 -0.92
C MET A 51 6.33 -6.13 -0.33
N GLU A 52 7.18 -7.07 0.01
CA GLU A 52 8.53 -6.79 0.48
C GLU A 52 9.42 -6.33 -0.68
N CYS A 53 10.24 -5.33 -0.39
CA CYS A 53 11.19 -4.72 -1.31
C CYS A 53 12.59 -4.77 -0.71
N THR A 54 13.58 -4.97 -1.58
CA THR A 54 15.01 -5.08 -1.23
C THR A 54 15.60 -3.74 -0.80
N SER A 55 15.05 -2.63 -1.31
CA SER A 55 15.55 -1.29 -1.02
C SER A 55 14.41 -0.26 -0.86
N ARG A 56 14.70 0.84 -0.16
CA ARG A 56 13.80 2.00 -0.08
C ARG A 56 13.49 2.56 -1.47
N LYS A 57 14.49 2.61 -2.36
CA LYS A 57 14.34 3.12 -3.73
C LYS A 57 13.36 2.25 -4.53
N GLN A 58 13.52 0.92 -4.46
CA GLN A 58 12.59 -0.02 -5.08
C GLN A 58 11.16 0.19 -4.55
N ALA A 59 10.99 0.26 -3.23
CA ALA A 59 9.67 0.46 -2.63
C ALA A 59 8.99 1.76 -3.08
N VAL A 60 9.73 2.88 -3.10
CA VAL A 60 9.21 4.19 -3.56
C VAL A 60 8.82 4.14 -5.04
N ASN A 61 9.64 3.52 -5.89
CA ASN A 61 9.35 3.39 -7.32
C ASN A 61 8.10 2.55 -7.57
N ILE A 62 7.96 1.43 -6.86
CA ILE A 62 6.79 0.56 -6.98
C ILE A 62 5.53 1.23 -6.42
N GLU A 63 5.62 1.88 -5.26
CA GLU A 63 4.52 2.66 -4.67
C GLU A 63 4.00 3.71 -5.68
N ASN A 64 4.92 4.49 -6.27
CA ASN A 64 4.59 5.49 -7.28
C ASN A 64 3.96 4.88 -8.53
N HIS A 65 4.46 3.71 -8.96
CA HIS A 65 3.88 2.96 -10.07
C HIS A 65 2.41 2.60 -9.78
N ILE A 66 2.15 1.97 -8.63
CA ILE A 66 0.81 1.55 -8.23
C ILE A 66 -0.14 2.76 -8.14
N LYS A 67 0.30 3.85 -7.52
CA LYS A 67 -0.47 5.11 -7.42
C LYS A 67 -0.80 5.70 -8.79
N ARG A 68 0.12 5.62 -9.76
CA ARG A 68 -0.07 6.14 -11.11
C ARG A 68 -1.11 5.35 -11.91
N MET A 69 -1.26 4.04 -11.65
CA MET A 69 -2.25 3.22 -12.36
C MET A 69 -3.69 3.69 -12.13
N LYS A 70 -3.98 4.30 -10.96
CA LYS A 70 -5.29 4.85 -10.60
C LYS A 70 -6.46 3.90 -10.91
N SER A 71 -6.22 2.60 -10.74
CA SER A 71 -7.14 1.55 -11.15
C SER A 71 -7.40 0.58 -10.00
N ARG A 72 -8.66 0.49 -9.58
CA ARG A 72 -9.12 -0.48 -8.57
C ARG A 72 -8.85 -1.91 -9.02
N LYS A 73 -9.18 -2.22 -10.28
CA LYS A 73 -8.91 -3.54 -10.88
C LYS A 73 -7.43 -3.89 -10.83
N TYR A 74 -6.54 -2.92 -11.03
CA TYR A 74 -5.10 -3.16 -10.91
C TYR A 74 -4.68 -3.52 -9.47
N ILE A 75 -5.22 -2.83 -8.47
CA ILE A 75 -4.97 -3.14 -7.05
C ILE A 75 -5.49 -4.53 -6.69
N GLU A 76 -6.70 -4.88 -7.11
CA GLU A 76 -7.28 -6.21 -6.89
C GLU A 76 -6.47 -7.30 -7.60
N ASN A 77 -5.99 -7.02 -8.81
CA ASN A 77 -5.12 -7.93 -9.55
C ASN A 77 -3.78 -8.16 -8.85
N LEU A 78 -3.19 -7.18 -8.15
CA LEU A 78 -1.96 -7.42 -7.36
C LEU A 78 -2.16 -8.53 -6.32
N LYS A 79 -3.35 -8.60 -5.71
CA LYS A 79 -3.68 -9.65 -4.75
C LYS A 79 -3.96 -10.99 -5.42
N ARG A 80 -4.56 -10.98 -6.62
CA ARG A 80 -4.96 -12.20 -7.35
C ARG A 80 -3.82 -12.84 -8.14
N TYR A 81 -2.90 -12.03 -8.64
CA TYR A 81 -1.87 -12.40 -9.61
C TYR A 81 -0.48 -12.03 -9.09
N PRO A 82 0.19 -12.94 -8.36
CA PRO A 82 1.50 -12.66 -7.76
C PRO A 82 2.57 -12.33 -8.82
N GLU A 83 2.42 -12.78 -10.06
CA GLU A 83 3.32 -12.46 -11.16
C GLU A 83 3.43 -10.96 -11.46
N ILE A 84 2.40 -10.16 -11.12
CA ILE A 84 2.45 -8.71 -11.29
C ILE A 84 3.47 -8.10 -10.31
N ALA A 85 3.48 -8.58 -9.06
CA ALA A 85 4.41 -8.12 -8.04
C ALA A 85 5.86 -8.47 -8.42
N GLU A 86 6.09 -9.70 -8.88
CA GLU A 86 7.42 -10.12 -9.34
C GLU A 86 7.91 -9.30 -10.54
N LYS A 87 7.03 -9.03 -11.52
CA LYS A 87 7.35 -8.13 -12.65
C LYS A 87 7.69 -6.71 -12.17
N LEU A 88 7.03 -6.20 -11.14
CA LEU A 88 7.33 -4.89 -10.58
C LEU A 88 8.70 -4.86 -9.90
N LYS A 89 9.04 -5.90 -9.12
CA LYS A 89 10.35 -6.03 -8.47
C LYS A 89 11.48 -6.10 -9.50
N VAL A 90 11.29 -6.85 -10.59
CA VAL A 90 12.27 -6.94 -11.69
C VAL A 90 12.40 -5.61 -12.44
N LYS A 91 11.27 -4.93 -12.67
CA LYS A 91 11.24 -3.62 -13.37
C LYS A 91 11.92 -2.50 -12.57
N TYR A 92 11.86 -2.57 -11.24
CA TYR A 92 12.40 -1.57 -10.34
C TYR A 92 13.40 -2.22 -9.37
N PRO A 93 14.68 -2.37 -9.72
CA PRO A 93 15.69 -2.91 -8.81
C PRO A 93 16.01 -1.97 -7.63
#